data_AF-A0A9E1RTT6-F1
#
_entry.id   AF-A0A9E1RTT6-F1
#
_cell.length_a   1.000
_cell.length_b   1.000
_cell.length_c   1.000
_cell.angle_alpha   90.00
_cell.angle_beta   90.00
_cell.angle_gamma   90.00
#
_symmetry.space_group_name_H-M   'P 1'
#
loop_
_entity.id
_entity.type
_entity.pdbx_description
1 polymer ?
#
loop_
_entity_poly.entity_id
_entity_poly.type
_entity_poly.pdbx_seq_one_letter_code
_entity_poly.pdbx_strand_id
1 'polypeptide(L)'
;DNIDIFGWLGYPMQIKINFLCRDSILAAPLVLDLALFMDLAKRAGESGVQDWLSFYFKAPQSSDPAGPEHDIFIQQTKLKNTLRDWMGEQPVTHSEAG
;
A
#
# COMPACT_ATOMS: atom_id res chain seq x y z
N ASP A 1 19.35 2.23 -5.44
CA ASP A 1 18.77 3.41 -6.12
C ASP A 1 19.52 4.69 -5.81
N ASN A 2 19.46 5.63 -6.75
CA ASN A 2 20.01 6.96 -6.60
C ASN A 2 18.90 7.99 -6.86
N ILE A 3 18.63 8.83 -5.87
CA ILE A 3 17.59 9.86 -5.92
C ILE A 3 18.28 11.21 -5.83
N ASP A 4 18.23 11.96 -6.92
CA ASP A 4 18.79 13.30 -7.02
C ASP A 4 17.73 14.33 -6.61
N ILE A 5 18.06 15.21 -5.67
CA ILE A 5 17.16 16.24 -5.14
C ILE A 5 17.86 17.60 -5.11
N PHE A 6 17.10 18.68 -5.00
CA PHE A 6 17.63 20.03 -4.85
C PHE A 6 17.14 20.67 -3.55
N GLY A 7 18.02 21.38 -2.88
CA GLY A 7 17.73 22.08 -1.62
C GLY A 7 17.44 23.56 -1.81
N TRP A 8 17.43 24.29 -0.69
CA TRP A 8 17.37 25.75 -0.69
C TRP A 8 18.45 26.35 -1.61
N LEU A 9 18.14 27.44 -2.31
CA LEU A 9 19.01 28.08 -3.32
C LEU A 9 19.44 27.15 -4.48
N GLY A 10 18.75 26.05 -4.70
CA GLY A 10 19.02 25.14 -5.83
C GLY A 10 20.28 24.30 -5.67
N TYR A 11 20.83 24.18 -4.45
CA TYR A 11 21.98 23.32 -4.22
C TYR A 11 21.62 21.84 -4.46
N PRO A 12 22.35 21.14 -5.34
CA PRO A 12 22.08 19.73 -5.61
C PRO A 12 22.48 18.85 -4.44
N MET A 13 21.68 17.83 -4.16
CA MET A 13 21.92 16.81 -3.14
C MET A 13 21.51 15.44 -3.70
N GLN A 14 21.94 14.37 -3.04
CA GLN A 14 21.75 13.02 -3.55
C GLN A 14 21.53 12.04 -2.40
N ILE A 15 20.52 11.18 -2.54
CA ILE A 15 20.24 10.07 -1.62
C ILE A 15 20.55 8.77 -2.35
N LYS A 16 21.48 7.98 -1.81
CA LYS A 16 21.82 6.66 -2.32
C LYS A 16 21.32 5.59 -1.37
N ILE A 17 20.54 4.67 -1.90
CA ILE A 17 19.95 3.56 -1.14
C ILE A 17 20.47 2.25 -1.74
N ASN A 18 21.13 1.43 -0.93
CA ASN A 18 21.52 0.07 -1.30
C ASN A 18 20.64 -0.90 -0.51
N PHE A 19 19.70 -1.53 -1.18
CA PHE A 19 18.79 -2.50 -0.59
C PHE A 19 19.23 -3.92 -0.96
N LEU A 20 19.87 -4.62 -0.02
CA LEU A 20 20.31 -6.00 -0.19
C LEU A 20 19.22 -6.92 0.35
N CYS A 21 18.51 -7.60 -0.55
CA CYS A 21 17.42 -8.49 -0.17
C CYS A 21 17.41 -9.77 -1.00
N ARG A 22 16.70 -10.77 -0.46
CA ARG A 22 16.35 -11.99 -1.19
C ARG A 22 14.88 -11.91 -1.58
N ASP A 23 14.62 -11.81 -2.87
CA ASP A 23 13.28 -11.59 -3.42
C ASP A 23 12.26 -12.61 -2.89
N SER A 24 12.63 -13.89 -2.81
CA SER A 24 11.72 -14.94 -2.34
C SER A 24 11.31 -14.78 -0.87
N ILE A 25 12.22 -14.31 0.00
CA ILE A 25 11.92 -14.11 1.42
C ILE A 25 11.02 -12.88 1.60
N LEU A 26 11.15 -11.87 0.74
CA LEU A 26 10.26 -10.72 0.74
C LEU A 26 8.89 -11.03 0.12
N ALA A 27 8.84 -11.84 -0.94
CA ALA A 27 7.61 -12.14 -1.66
C ALA A 27 6.70 -13.16 -0.96
N ALA A 28 7.27 -14.17 -0.30
CA ALA A 28 6.50 -15.22 0.38
C ALA A 28 5.45 -14.69 1.39
N PRO A 29 5.78 -13.77 2.33
CA PRO A 29 4.78 -13.23 3.24
C PRO A 29 3.71 -12.41 2.51
N LEU A 30 4.08 -11.62 1.49
CA LEU A 30 3.12 -10.82 0.72
C LEU A 30 2.08 -11.71 0.01
N VAL A 31 2.50 -12.84 -0.54
CA VAL A 31 1.60 -13.81 -1.19
C VAL A 31 0.70 -14.50 -0.18
N LEU A 32 1.22 -14.85 1.01
CA LEU A 32 0.43 -15.43 2.08
C LEU A 32 -0.66 -14.45 2.56
N ASP A 33 -0.28 -13.19 2.79
CA ASP A 33 -1.21 -12.14 3.22
C ASP A 33 -2.31 -11.93 2.17
N LEU A 34 -1.95 -11.85 0.88
CA LEU A 34 -2.92 -11.74 -0.22
C LEU A 34 -3.90 -12.93 -0.25
N ALA A 35 -3.42 -14.16 -0.06
CA ALA A 35 -4.28 -15.33 -0.04
C ALA A 35 -5.29 -15.29 1.12
N LEU A 36 -4.82 -14.89 2.31
CA LEU A 36 -5.67 -14.74 3.50
C LEU A 36 -6.70 -13.62 3.32
N PHE A 37 -6.29 -12.47 2.80
CA PHE A 37 -7.19 -11.34 2.59
C PHE A 37 -8.20 -11.56 1.47
N MET A 38 -7.84 -12.29 0.40
CA MET A 38 -8.80 -12.68 -0.64
C MET A 38 -9.86 -13.64 -0.10
N ASP A 39 -9.48 -14.59 0.77
CA ASP A 39 -10.46 -15.45 1.44
C ASP A 39 -11.37 -14.64 2.38
N LEU A 40 -10.81 -13.67 3.11
CA LEU A 40 -11.59 -12.75 3.94
C LEU A 40 -12.58 -11.92 3.12
N ALA A 41 -12.14 -11.30 2.02
CA ALA A 41 -13.01 -10.56 1.09
C ALA A 41 -14.17 -11.42 0.60
N LYS A 42 -13.88 -12.65 0.19
CA LYS A 42 -14.90 -13.59 -0.26
C LYS A 42 -15.93 -13.89 0.84
N ARG A 43 -15.49 -14.04 2.09
CA ARG A 43 -16.39 -14.25 3.24
C ARG A 43 -17.18 -13.01 3.60
N ALA A 44 -16.61 -11.82 3.40
CA ALA A 44 -17.29 -10.53 3.58
C ALA A 44 -18.29 -10.22 2.45
N GLY A 45 -18.33 -11.03 1.39
CA GLY A 45 -19.23 -10.85 0.25
C GLY A 45 -18.72 -9.83 -0.78
N GLU A 46 -17.46 -9.43 -0.68
CA GLU A 46 -16.83 -8.51 -1.63
C GLU A 46 -16.61 -9.18 -3.00
N SER A 47 -16.74 -8.38 -4.06
CA SER A 47 -16.52 -8.84 -5.44
C SER A 47 -15.96 -7.71 -6.31
N GLY A 48 -15.43 -8.06 -7.49
CA GLY A 48 -14.79 -7.09 -8.38
C GLY A 48 -13.40 -6.67 -7.91
N VAL A 49 -12.96 -5.49 -8.34
CA VAL A 49 -11.60 -4.99 -8.07
C VAL A 49 -11.48 -4.63 -6.59
N GLN A 50 -10.56 -5.31 -5.91
CA GLN A 50 -10.30 -5.12 -4.48
C GLN A 50 -9.27 -4.00 -4.28
N ASP A 51 -9.70 -2.75 -4.47
CA ASP A 51 -8.80 -1.58 -4.45
C ASP A 51 -8.13 -1.33 -3.09
N TRP A 52 -8.61 -1.97 -2.01
CA TRP A 52 -8.00 -1.90 -0.67
C TRP A 52 -6.77 -2.80 -0.51
N LEU A 53 -6.55 -3.75 -1.44
CA LEU A 53 -5.35 -4.59 -1.49
C LEU A 53 -4.21 -3.96 -2.30
N SER A 54 -4.36 -2.72 -2.76
CA SER A 54 -3.38 -2.01 -3.58
C SER A 54 -1.98 -1.95 -2.98
N PHE A 55 -1.88 -1.96 -1.64
CA PHE A 55 -0.63 -1.99 -0.87
C PHE A 55 0.34 -3.12 -1.27
N TYR A 56 -0.18 -4.26 -1.71
CA TYR A 56 0.63 -5.44 -2.06
C TYR A 56 1.09 -5.47 -3.53
N PHE A 57 0.61 -4.54 -4.37
CA PHE A 57 0.84 -4.59 -5.82
C PHE A 57 1.67 -3.40 -6.30
N LYS A 58 2.64 -3.68 -7.17
CA LYS A 58 3.44 -2.63 -7.85
C LYS A 58 2.58 -1.76 -8.78
N ALA A 59 1.60 -2.36 -9.44
CA ALA A 59 0.67 -1.70 -10.36
C ALA A 59 -0.76 -2.14 -10.00
N PRO A 60 -1.36 -1.53 -8.97
CA PRO A 60 -2.70 -1.90 -8.55
C PRO A 60 -3.72 -1.53 -9.62
N GLN A 61 -4.76 -2.35 -9.74
CA GLN A 61 -5.94 -1.99 -10.51
C GLN A 61 -6.81 -1.06 -9.65
N SER A 62 -7.49 -0.12 -10.29
CA SER A 62 -8.41 0.81 -9.64
C SER A 62 -9.72 0.84 -10.39
N SER A 63 -10.82 0.81 -9.67
CA SER A 63 -12.15 1.07 -10.23
C SER A 63 -12.44 2.57 -10.43
N ASP A 64 -11.62 3.45 -9.83
CA ASP A 64 -11.75 4.90 -9.88
C ASP A 64 -11.22 5.48 -11.21
N PRO A 65 -12.00 6.36 -11.88
CA PRO A 65 -11.53 7.13 -13.04
C PRO A 65 -10.26 7.96 -12.81
N ALA A 66 -9.97 8.36 -11.57
CA ALA A 66 -8.75 9.08 -11.18
C ALA A 66 -7.49 8.20 -11.28
N GLY A 67 -7.65 6.88 -11.39
CA GLY A 67 -6.56 5.91 -11.52
C GLY A 67 -6.15 5.28 -10.18
N PRO A 68 -5.06 4.49 -10.18
CA PRO A 68 -4.52 3.87 -8.98
C PRO A 68 -3.75 4.84 -8.09
N GLU A 69 -4.00 4.78 -6.78
CA GLU A 69 -3.16 5.42 -5.78
C GLU A 69 -1.82 4.67 -5.67
N HIS A 70 -0.70 5.40 -5.55
CA HIS A 70 0.65 4.85 -5.44
C HIS A 70 1.37 5.27 -4.15
N ASP A 71 0.78 6.16 -3.35
CA ASP A 71 1.28 6.48 -2.02
C ASP A 71 1.02 5.30 -1.05
N ILE A 72 2.11 4.68 -0.61
CA ILE A 72 2.08 3.49 0.24
C ILE A 72 1.37 3.72 1.59
N PHE A 73 1.39 4.95 2.12
CA PHE A 73 0.73 5.27 3.40
C PHE A 73 -0.78 5.43 3.21
N ILE A 74 -1.20 6.02 2.09
CA ILE A 74 -2.63 6.12 1.75
C ILE A 74 -3.18 4.71 1.48
N GLN A 75 -2.46 3.88 0.72
CA GLN A 75 -2.83 2.49 0.48
C GLN A 75 -2.92 1.68 1.79
N GLN A 76 -1.97 1.87 2.73
CA GLN A 76 -2.03 1.23 4.05
C GLN A 76 -3.24 1.70 4.86
N THR A 77 -3.55 2.99 4.81
CA THR A 77 -4.71 3.57 5.49
C THR A 77 -6.01 3.00 4.91
N LYS A 78 -6.09 2.86 3.59
CA LYS A 78 -7.21 2.23 2.90
C LYS A 78 -7.40 0.77 3.35
N LEU A 79 -6.34 -0.03 3.36
CA LEU A 79 -6.33 -1.39 3.89
C LEU A 79 -6.89 -1.45 5.32
N LYS A 80 -6.36 -0.63 6.23
CA LYS A 80 -6.80 -0.60 7.64
C LYS A 80 -8.26 -0.16 7.77
N ASN A 81 -8.67 0.87 7.05
CA ASN A 81 -10.02 1.40 7.13
C ASN A 81 -11.07 0.41 6.61
N THR A 82 -10.78 -0.34 5.55
CA THR A 82 -11.67 -1.42 5.09
C THR A 82 -11.86 -2.49 6.16
N LEU A 83 -10.77 -2.94 6.81
CA LEU A 83 -10.86 -3.93 7.88
C LEU A 83 -11.62 -3.40 9.10
N ARG A 84 -11.39 -2.13 9.47
CA ARG A 84 -12.09 -1.48 10.59
C ARG A 84 -13.58 -1.35 10.33
N ASP A 85 -13.96 -0.98 9.12
CA ASP A 85 -15.36 -0.90 8.72
C ASP A 85 -16.07 -2.25 8.86
N TRP A 86 -15.43 -3.34 8.38
CA TRP A 86 -15.96 -4.70 8.58
C TRP A 86 -16.03 -5.13 10.05
N MET A 87 -15.20 -4.57 10.92
CA MET A 87 -15.25 -4.78 12.37
C MET A 87 -16.24 -3.85 13.09
N GLY A 88 -16.89 -2.91 12.39
CA GLY A 88 -17.77 -1.90 12.98
C GLY A 88 -17.03 -0.80 13.75
N GLU A 89 -15.74 -0.61 13.48
CA GLU A 89 -14.90 0.43 14.08
C GLU A 89 -14.87 1.71 13.24
N GLN A 90 -14.68 2.86 13.91
CA GLN A 90 -14.58 4.15 13.23
C GLN A 90 -13.33 4.21 12.32
N PRO A 91 -13.43 4.75 11.09
CA PRO A 91 -12.29 4.93 10.21
C PRO A 91 -11.20 5.80 10.83
N VAL A 92 -9.95 5.44 10.57
CA VAL A 92 -8.80 6.27 10.91
C VAL A 92 -8.71 7.40 9.90
N THR A 93 -9.02 8.61 10.36
CA THR A 93 -8.98 9.85 9.55
C THR A 93 -7.73 10.68 9.82
N HIS A 94 -6.99 10.36 10.87
CA HIS A 94 -5.74 11.00 11.23
C HIS A 94 -4.62 9.97 11.07
N SER A 95 -3.61 10.31 10.27
CA SER A 95 -2.39 9.54 10.22
C SER A 95 -1.81 9.47 11.63
N GLU A 96 -1.93 8.33 12.31
CA GLU A 96 -1.10 7.99 13.48
C GLU A 96 0.35 7.70 13.05
N ALA A 97 0.85 8.43 12.06
CA ALA A 97 2.26 8.61 11.81
C ALA A 97 2.64 9.85 12.61
N GLY A 98 3.39 9.65 13.71
CA GLY A 98 3.91 10.72 14.55
C GLY A 98 4.84 11.68 13.81
#